data_AF-A0AA88Y4A1-F1
#
_entry.id   AF-A0AA88Y4A1-F1
#
_cell.length_a   1.000
_cell.length_b   1.000
_cell.length_c   1.000
_cell.angle_alpha   90.00
_cell.angle_beta   90.00
_cell.angle_gamma   90.00
#
_symmetry.space_group_name_H-M   'P 1'
#
loop_
_entity.id
_entity.type
_entity.pdbx_description
1 polymer ?
#
loop_
_entity_poly.entity_id
_entity_poly.type
_entity_poly.pdbx_seq_one_letter_code
_entity_poly.pdbx_strand_id
1 'polypeptide(L)' 'IKSLEDYCDALVQQAWLMRVQDPPMVMCFAKKGEDFRRDEFKEYNKKGKTTKLCVWPSVRLHTDGHLVSKGHVLPV' A
#
# COMPACT_ATOMS: atom_id res chain seq x y z
N ILE A 1 -7.05 -24.81 -8.81
CA ILE A 1 -6.70 -23.49 -9.36
C ILE A 1 -7.93 -22.62 -9.15
N LYS A 2 -7.82 -21.49 -8.45
CA LYS A 2 -8.97 -20.57 -8.29
C LYS A 2 -9.33 -19.97 -9.65
N SER A 3 -10.62 -19.79 -9.91
CA SER A 3 -11.06 -19.14 -11.14
C SER A 3 -10.69 -17.65 -11.11
N LEU A 4 -10.76 -16.99 -12.27
CA LEU A 4 -10.64 -15.55 -12.33
C LEU A 4 -11.76 -14.88 -11.51
N GLU A 5 -12.95 -15.46 -11.52
CA GLU A 5 -14.12 -14.98 -10.77
C GLU A 5 -13.84 -14.99 -9.26
N ASP A 6 -13.33 -16.10 -8.72
CA ASP A 6 -12.96 -16.21 -7.30
C ASP A 6 -11.94 -15.14 -6.88
N TYR A 7 -11.03 -14.78 -7.79
CA TYR A 7 -10.03 -13.75 -7.55
C TYR A 7 -10.64 -12.35 -7.58
N CYS A 8 -11.49 -12.06 -8.57
CA CYS A 8 -12.22 -10.80 -8.67
C CYS A 8 -13.11 -10.56 -7.45
N ASP A 9 -13.85 -11.58 -7.00
CA ASP A 9 -14.72 -11.49 -5.82
C ASP A 9 -13.93 -11.13 -4.57
N ALA A 10 -12.77 -11.78 -4.37
CA ALA A 10 -11.90 -11.46 -3.25
C ALA A 10 -11.39 -10.00 -3.31
N LEU A 11 -10.99 -9.51 -4.49
CA LEU A 11 -10.54 -8.12 -4.65
C LEU A 11 -11.67 -7.12 -4.39
N VAL A 12 -12.86 -7.35 -4.93
CA VAL A 12 -14.03 -6.50 -4.74
C VAL A 12 -14.42 -6.47 -3.26
N GLN A 13 -14.42 -7.63 -2.59
CA GLN A 13 -14.72 -7.71 -1.16
C GLN A 13 -13.71 -6.90 -0.33
N GLN A 14 -12.40 -7.01 -0.61
CA GLN A 14 -11.39 -6.22 0.11
C GLN A 14 -11.56 -4.72 -0.13
N ALA A 15 -11.78 -4.30 -1.38
CA ALA A 15 -12.02 -2.91 -1.72
C ALA A 15 -13.28 -2.36 -1.03
N TRP A 16 -14.35 -3.16 -0.96
CA TRP A 16 -15.58 -2.81 -0.25
C TRP A 16 -15.34 -2.64 1.26
N LEU A 17 -14.63 -3.56 1.89
CA LEU A 17 -14.31 -3.48 3.32
C LEU A 17 -13.46 -2.26 3.67
N MET A 18 -12.55 -1.84 2.80
CA MET A 18 -11.80 -0.59 2.98
C MET A 18 -12.71 0.64 2.85
N ARG A 19 -13.69 0.59 1.94
CA ARG A 19 -14.57 1.72 1.62
C ARG A 19 -15.69 1.95 2.63
N VAL A 20 -16.21 0.88 3.23
CA VAL A 20 -17.35 0.95 4.18
C VAL A 20 -16.96 1.48 5.55
N GLN A 21 -15.66 1.55 5.87
CA GLN A 21 -15.20 2.25 7.07
C GLN A 21 -15.54 3.75 6.99
N ASP A 22 -15.85 4.35 8.13
CA ASP A 22 -16.14 5.77 8.25
C ASP A 22 -15.20 6.41 9.30
N PRO A 23 -14.17 7.16 8.89
CA PRO A 23 -13.79 7.47 7.51
C PRO A 23 -13.16 6.28 6.73
N PRO A 24 -13.20 6.29 5.38
CA PRO A 24 -12.70 5.20 4.55
C PRO A 24 -11.18 5.02 4.64
N MET A 25 -10.72 3.77 4.61
CA MET A 25 -9.29 3.46 4.52
C MET A 25 -8.69 3.87 3.20
N VAL A 26 -7.39 4.16 3.21
CA VAL A 26 -6.67 4.58 2.00
C VAL A 26 -5.38 3.79 1.82
N MET A 27 -5.11 3.41 0.58
CA MET A 27 -3.81 2.88 0.15
C MET A 27 -2.94 4.05 -0.33
N CYS A 28 -1.73 4.16 0.23
CA CYS A 28 -0.76 5.18 -0.16
C CYS A 28 0.35 4.55 -0.99
N PHE A 29 0.49 5.01 -2.24
CA PHE A 29 1.51 4.52 -3.16
C PHE A 29 2.69 5.49 -3.20
N ALA A 30 3.90 4.99 -2.98
CA ALA A 30 5.11 5.80 -3.12
C ALA A 30 5.38 6.11 -4.61
N LYS A 31 5.78 7.33 -4.93
CA LYS A 31 6.09 7.69 -6.32
C LYS A 31 7.58 7.57 -6.58
N LYS A 32 7.92 7.17 -7.80
CA LYS A 32 9.31 7.12 -8.25
C LYS A 32 9.94 8.51 -8.15
N GLY A 33 11.13 8.59 -7.58
CA GLY A 33 11.87 9.85 -7.38
C GLY A 33 11.60 10.53 -6.03
N GLU A 34 10.58 10.12 -5.27
CA GLU A 34 10.35 10.65 -3.91
C GLU A 34 11.35 10.10 -2.91
N ASP A 35 11.63 10.87 -1.86
CA ASP A 35 12.42 10.40 -0.73
C ASP A 35 11.75 9.20 -0.04
N PHE A 36 12.59 8.28 0.42
CA PHE A 36 12.13 7.07 1.09
C PHE A 36 11.60 7.40 2.49
N ARG A 37 10.27 7.34 2.62
CA ARG A 37 9.51 7.54 3.87
C ARG A 37 9.57 6.29 4.76
N ARG A 38 10.58 6.21 5.63
CA ARG A 38 10.85 5.07 6.54
C ARG A 38 9.73 4.79 7.54
N ASP A 39 8.97 5.82 7.88
CA ASP A 39 7.79 5.77 8.73
C ASP A 39 6.62 5.04 8.06
N GLU A 40 6.45 5.18 6.75
CA GLU A 40 5.36 4.57 5.98
C GLU A 40 5.73 3.28 5.23
N PHE A 41 7.00 3.11 4.85
CA PHE A 41 7.44 2.04 3.98
C PHE A 41 8.65 1.28 4.56
N LYS A 42 8.78 0.03 4.12
CA LYS A 42 9.96 -0.82 4.32
C LYS A 42 10.72 -0.96 3.01
N GLU A 43 12.04 -1.14 3.14
CA GLU A 43 12.92 -1.41 2.01
C GLU A 43 12.67 -2.83 1.48
N TYR A 44 12.53 -2.98 0.16
CA TYR A 44 12.48 -4.26 -0.53
C TYR A 44 13.84 -4.55 -1.18
N ASN A 45 14.43 -5.70 -0.84
CA ASN A 45 15.72 -6.23 -1.31
C ASN A 45 16.99 -5.43 -1.00
N LYS A 46 16.96 -4.10 -0.98
CA LYS A 46 18.16 -3.27 -0.74
C LYS A 46 17.83 -1.96 -0.07
N LYS A 47 18.85 -1.33 0.51
CA LYS A 47 18.76 -0.01 1.12
C LYS A 47 18.91 1.11 0.10
N GLY A 48 18.33 2.27 0.39
CA GLY A 48 18.50 3.48 -0.42
C GLY A 48 17.77 4.67 0.19
N LYS A 49 17.82 5.80 -0.51
CA LYS A 49 17.21 7.06 -0.03
C LYS A 49 16.08 7.54 -0.91
N THR A 50 16.00 7.06 -2.15
CA THR A 50 15.01 7.51 -3.12
C THR A 50 14.21 6.33 -3.64
N THR A 51 12.90 6.52 -3.78
CA THR A 51 11.98 5.50 -4.28
C THR A 51 12.25 5.24 -5.77
N LYS A 52 12.60 3.99 -6.12
CA LYS A 52 12.64 3.55 -7.53
C LYS A 52 11.27 3.06 -7.98
N LEU A 53 10.62 2.27 -7.13
CA LEU A 53 9.36 1.59 -7.42
C LEU A 53 8.61 1.29 -6.11
N CYS A 54 7.30 1.58 -6.09
CA CYS A 54 6.40 1.07 -5.06
C CYS A 54 6.09 -0.40 -5.34
N VAL A 55 6.60 -1.29 -4.50
CA VAL A 55 6.36 -2.74 -4.60
C VAL A 55 4.99 -3.07 -4.01
N TRP A 56 4.65 -2.43 -2.90
CA TRP A 56 3.35 -2.59 -2.24
C TRP A 56 2.95 -1.28 -1.54
N PRO A 57 1.70 -0.81 -1.66
CA PRO A 57 1.26 0.40 -0.98
C PRO A 57 1.26 0.23 0.54
N SER A 58 1.41 1.33 1.27
CA SER A 58 1.07 1.37 2.68
C SER A 58 -0.44 1.56 2.85
N VAL A 59 -0.98 1.19 4.02
CA VAL A 59 -2.42 1.32 4.31
C VAL A 59 -2.60 2.17 5.55
N ARG A 60 -3.48 3.18 5.47
CA ARG A 60 -3.89 4.04 6.59
C ARG A 60 -5.38 3.84 6.91
N LEU A 61 -5.76 4.10 8.16
CA LEU A 61 -7.16 4.05 8.61
C LEU A 61 -8.04 5.01 7.80
N HIS A 62 -7.50 6.17 7.43
CA HIS A 62 -8.10 7.14 6.53
C HIS A 62 -7.03 8.12 6.06
N THR A 63 -7.39 9.09 5.21
CA THR A 63 -6.52 10.21 4.84
C THR A 63 -6.00 10.89 6.11
N ASP A 64 -4.68 11.03 6.22
CA ASP A 64 -3.95 11.54 7.39
C ASP A 64 -4.12 10.76 8.70
N GLY A 65 -4.84 9.63 8.67
CA GLY A 65 -5.03 8.73 9.81
C GLY A 65 -3.80 7.88 10.11
N HIS A 66 -3.84 7.16 11.23
CA HIS A 66 -2.76 6.27 11.65
C HIS A 66 -2.47 5.18 10.61
N LEU A 67 -1.19 4.80 10.55
CA LEU A 67 -0.72 3.73 9.69
C LEU A 67 -1.20 2.38 10.22
N VAL A 68 -1.90 1.62 9.38
CA VAL A 68 -2.37 0.26 9.69
C VAL A 68 -1.31 -0.75 9.27
N SER A 69 -0.71 -0.55 8.10
CA SER A 69 0.34 -1.42 7.59
C SER A 69 1.36 -0.64 6.76
N LYS A 70 2.64 -0.96 6.94
CA LYS A 70 3.72 -0.41 6.12
C LYS A 70 3.67 -1.00 4.71
N GLY A 71 3.93 -0.16 3.73
CA GLY A 71 4.15 -0.59 2.35
C GLY A 71 5.57 -1.09 2.15
N HIS A 72 5.88 -1.48 0.92
CA HIS A 72 7.22 -1.87 0.50
C HIS A 72 7.65 -1.06 -0.73
N VAL A 73 8.87 -0.54 -0.68
CA VAL A 73 9.48 0.22 -1.77
C VAL A 73 10.80 -0.41 -2.11
N LEU A 74 11.09 -0.54 -3.41
CA LEU A 74 12.44 -0.78 -3.90
C LEU A 74 13.14 0.58 -3.99
N PRO A 75 14.13 0.87 -3.13
CA PRO A 75 14.83 2.14 -3.19
C PRO A 75 16.02 2.08 -4.16
N VAL A 76 16.56 3.23 -4.49
CA VAL A 76 17.87 3.44 -5.14
C VAL A 76 18.77 4.29 -4.28
#